data_AF-A0A2Y9GSG5-F1
#
_entry.id   AF-A0A2Y9GSG5-F1
#
_cell.length_a   1.000
_cell.length_b   1.000
_cell.length_c   1.000
_cell.angle_alpha   90.00
_cell.angle_beta   90.00
_cell.angle_gamma   90.00
#
_symmetry.space_group_name_H-M   'P 1'
#
loop_
_entity.id
_entity.type
_entity.pdbx_description
1 polymer ?
#
loop_
_entity_poly.entity_id
_entity_poly.type
_entity_poly.pdbx_seq_one_letter_code
_entity_poly.pdbx_strand_id
1 'polypeptide(L)'
;MNRPAPVEVTYRNMRFLITHSPTSATLDKFIEELKKYGVLDWPFDDGSSPSNQIVDDWLTLVNIKFREEPGCCIAVHCVAGLGRTPVLVALALIEGGMKNEEAVQFIRQKRHGAFNSKQLLYLEKYRSKMRLRYKDSSGHRNNCCIQ
;
A
#
# COMPACT_ATOMS: atom_id res chain seq x y z
N MET A 1 1.20 -25.55 -10.02
CA MET A 1 0.61 -24.23 -10.31
C MET A 1 1.62 -23.16 -9.90
N ASN A 2 2.07 -22.31 -10.84
CA ASN A 2 3.04 -21.25 -10.56
C ASN A 2 2.38 -20.15 -9.72
N ARG A 3 2.68 -20.12 -8.42
CA ARG A 3 2.31 -19.01 -7.54
C ARG A 3 3.27 -17.86 -7.84
N PRO A 4 2.80 -16.63 -8.07
CA PRO A 4 3.70 -15.51 -8.24
C PRO A 4 4.44 -15.26 -6.92
N ALA A 5 5.72 -14.89 -7.02
CA ALA A 5 6.53 -14.57 -5.86
C ALA A 5 5.92 -13.38 -5.08
N PRO A 6 6.10 -13.33 -3.75
CA PRO A 6 5.72 -12.15 -2.98
C PRO A 6 6.48 -10.92 -3.48
N VAL A 7 5.80 -9.78 -3.51
CA VAL A 7 6.33 -8.53 -4.08
C VAL A 7 6.48 -7.49 -2.98
N GLU A 8 7.71 -7.06 -2.72
CA GLU A 8 7.98 -5.98 -1.77
C GLU A 8 7.95 -4.60 -2.47
N VAL A 9 7.26 -3.63 -1.88
CA VAL A 9 7.12 -2.24 -2.34
C VAL A 9 7.65 -1.32 -1.23
N THR A 10 8.74 -0.61 -1.53
CA THR A 10 9.38 0.33 -0.60
C THR A 10 9.27 1.75 -1.14
N TYR A 11 8.88 2.70 -0.29
CA TYR A 11 8.85 4.12 -0.60
C TYR A 11 9.03 4.95 0.66
N ARG A 12 10.09 5.78 0.70
CA ARG A 12 10.50 6.53 1.89
C ARG A 12 10.67 5.60 3.10
N ASN A 13 10.00 5.90 4.22
CA ASN A 13 9.96 5.08 5.44
C ASN A 13 8.89 3.97 5.38
N MET A 14 8.13 3.85 4.29
CA MET A 14 7.06 2.86 4.17
C MET A 14 7.55 1.63 3.39
N ARG A 15 7.17 0.45 3.89
CA ARG A 15 7.53 -0.85 3.31
C ARG A 15 6.34 -1.80 3.34
N PHE A 16 5.90 -2.22 2.17
CA PHE A 16 4.75 -3.09 1.99
C PHE A 16 5.15 -4.41 1.36
N LEU A 17 4.56 -5.52 1.81
CA LEU A 17 4.76 -6.83 1.20
C LEU A 17 3.43 -7.34 0.63
N ILE A 18 3.33 -7.36 -0.71
CA ILE A 18 2.17 -7.88 -1.43
C ILE A 18 2.34 -9.39 -1.56
N THR A 19 1.50 -10.15 -0.89
CA THR A 19 1.53 -11.62 -0.91
C THR A 19 0.28 -12.21 -1.57
N HIS A 20 0.39 -13.45 -2.06
CA HIS A 20 -0.76 -14.22 -2.54
C HIS A 20 -1.49 -14.87 -1.38
N SER A 21 -2.80 -15.10 -1.54
CA SER A 21 -3.57 -15.82 -0.53
C SER A 21 -2.92 -17.17 -0.25
N PRO A 22 -2.67 -17.52 1.02
CA PRO A 22 -2.32 -18.87 1.39
C PRO A 22 -3.48 -19.81 1.01
N THR A 23 -3.16 -21.08 0.72
CA THR A 23 -4.17 -22.15 0.54
C THR A 23 -5.03 -22.30 1.80
N SER A 24 -6.28 -22.76 1.68
CA SER A 24 -7.21 -22.93 2.83
C SER A 24 -6.58 -23.68 4.01
N ALA A 25 -5.76 -24.70 3.74
CA ALA A 25 -5.05 -25.49 4.76
C ALA A 25 -3.92 -24.73 5.51
N THR A 26 -3.48 -23.59 4.98
CA THR A 26 -2.39 -22.75 5.52
C THR A 26 -2.87 -21.35 5.89
N LEU A 27 -4.13 -21.03 5.58
CA LEU A 27 -4.72 -19.70 5.74
C LEU A 27 -4.77 -19.30 7.21
N ASP A 28 -5.21 -20.20 8.09
CA ASP A 28 -5.30 -19.91 9.52
C ASP A 28 -3.92 -19.63 10.13
N LYS A 29 -2.92 -20.47 9.84
CA LYS A 29 -1.54 -20.27 10.33
C LYS A 29 -0.90 -19.00 9.78
N PHE A 30 -1.15 -18.68 8.52
CA PHE A 30 -0.64 -17.46 7.89
C PHE A 30 -1.32 -16.22 8.45
N ILE A 31 -2.65 -16.25 8.65
CA ILE A 31 -3.40 -15.18 9.31
C ILE A 31 -2.94 -15.03 10.76
N GLU A 32 -2.67 -16.11 11.49
CA GLU A 32 -2.17 -16.05 12.87
C GLU A 32 -0.79 -15.41 12.95
N GLU A 33 0.14 -15.82 12.09
CA GLU A 33 1.45 -15.19 11.96
C GLU A 33 1.34 -13.72 11.56
N LEU A 34 0.44 -13.39 10.63
CA LEU A 34 0.20 -12.01 10.20
C LEU A 34 -0.50 -11.15 11.26
N LYS A 35 -1.41 -11.71 12.06
CA LYS A 35 -2.05 -11.03 13.19
C LYS A 35 -1.03 -10.62 14.24
N LYS A 36 0.05 -11.39 14.44
CA LYS A 36 1.18 -11.00 15.30
C LYS A 36 1.89 -9.74 14.80
N TYR A 37 1.85 -9.46 13.50
CA TYR A 37 2.36 -8.23 12.88
C TYR A 37 1.28 -7.14 12.73
N GLY A 38 0.08 -7.32 13.30
CA GLY A 38 -1.00 -6.32 13.28
C GLY A 38 -1.78 -6.25 11.96
N VAL A 39 -1.92 -7.36 11.24
CA VAL A 39 -2.72 -7.40 10.00
C VAL A 39 -4.21 -7.26 10.28
N LEU A 40 -4.83 -6.27 9.62
CA LEU A 40 -6.27 -5.99 9.63
C LEU A 40 -6.92 -6.55 8.36
N ASP A 41 -8.08 -7.19 8.51
CA ASP A 41 -8.87 -7.70 7.39
C ASP A 41 -9.94 -6.66 7.00
N TRP A 42 -9.85 -6.13 5.78
CA TRP A 42 -10.84 -5.20 5.22
C TRP A 42 -11.48 -5.80 3.97
N PRO A 43 -12.51 -6.63 4.15
CA PRO A 43 -13.24 -7.18 3.02
C PRO A 43 -14.03 -6.06 2.31
N PHE A 44 -13.85 -5.96 0.99
CA PHE A 44 -14.71 -5.17 0.10
C PHE A 44 -14.88 -5.87 -1.26
N ASP A 45 -16.01 -5.63 -1.93
CA ASP A 45 -16.45 -6.40 -3.10
C ASP A 45 -15.45 -6.40 -4.28
N ASP A 46 -15.39 -7.52 -5.01
CA ASP A 46 -14.47 -7.72 -6.13
C ASP A 46 -14.64 -6.68 -7.26
N GLY A 47 -13.51 -6.08 -7.67
CA GLY A 47 -13.49 -5.11 -8.78
C GLY A 47 -14.15 -3.76 -8.47
N SER A 48 -14.57 -3.53 -7.22
CA SER A 48 -15.04 -2.24 -6.72
C SER A 48 -13.89 -1.41 -6.14
N SER A 49 -14.08 -0.10 -6.04
CA SER A 49 -13.17 0.79 -5.31
C SER A 49 -13.41 0.67 -3.81
N PRO A 50 -12.37 0.77 -2.96
CA PRO A 50 -12.56 0.76 -1.51
C PRO A 50 -13.45 1.93 -1.08
N SER A 51 -14.27 1.71 -0.05
CA SER A 51 -15.08 2.78 0.54
C SER A 51 -14.17 3.82 1.22
N ASN A 52 -14.66 5.05 1.38
CA ASN A 52 -13.90 6.11 2.06
C ASN A 52 -13.47 5.69 3.48
N GLN A 53 -14.31 4.91 4.18
CA GLN A 53 -13.99 4.39 5.50
C GLN A 53 -12.76 3.47 5.47
N ILE A 54 -12.74 2.50 4.54
CA ILE A 54 -11.59 1.58 4.38
C ILE A 54 -10.32 2.35 4.02
N VAL A 55 -10.43 3.36 3.16
CA VAL A 55 -9.28 4.21 2.82
C VAL A 55 -8.78 4.98 4.03
N ASP A 56 -9.67 5.60 4.81
CA ASP A 56 -9.27 6.38 5.97
C ASP A 56 -8.68 5.48 7.09
N ASP A 57 -9.23 4.29 7.31
CA ASP A 57 -8.70 3.30 8.27
C ASP A 57 -7.33 2.78 7.82
N TRP A 58 -7.17 2.50 6.53
CA TRP A 58 -5.88 2.10 5.95
C TRP A 58 -4.81 3.15 6.13
N LEU A 59 -5.07 4.39 5.75
CA LEU A 59 -4.09 5.46 5.87
C LEU A 59 -3.75 5.75 7.33
N THR A 60 -4.73 5.59 8.24
CA THR A 60 -4.50 5.72 9.68
C THR A 60 -3.59 4.61 10.19
N LEU A 61 -3.84 3.35 9.82
CA LEU A 61 -2.97 2.22 10.16
C LEU A 61 -1.54 2.45 9.66
N VAL A 62 -1.38 2.81 8.38
CA VAL A 62 -0.08 3.07 7.75
C VAL A 62 0.69 4.15 8.50
N ASN A 63 0.01 5.25 8.85
CA ASN A 63 0.62 6.33 9.60
C ASN A 63 1.06 5.91 11.00
N ILE A 64 0.22 5.16 11.73
CA ILE A 64 0.54 4.69 13.09
C ILE A 64 1.71 3.71 13.04
N LYS A 65 1.61 2.67 12.21
CA LYS A 65 2.60 1.58 12.17
C LYS A 65 4.00 2.05 11.79
N PHE A 66 4.14 2.86 10.74
CA PHE A 66 5.47 3.35 10.34
C PHE A 66 6.02 4.46 11.24
N ARG A 67 5.21 5.06 12.12
CA ARG A 67 5.69 5.97 13.18
C ARG A 67 6.14 5.23 14.43
N GLU A 68 5.35 4.25 14.88
CA GLU A 68 5.64 3.47 16.09
C GLU A 68 6.79 2.49 15.87
N GLU A 69 6.87 1.88 14.69
CA GLU A 69 7.87 0.88 14.35
C GLU A 69 8.62 1.28 13.07
N PRO A 70 9.59 2.22 13.14
CA PRO A 70 10.40 2.59 11.98
C PRO A 70 11.09 1.37 11.37
N GLY A 71 10.89 1.14 10.06
CA GLY A 71 11.47 -0.01 9.34
C GLY A 71 10.63 -1.29 9.38
N CYS A 72 9.46 -1.29 10.04
CA CYS A 72 8.51 -2.40 9.98
C CYS A 72 8.05 -2.66 8.54
N CYS A 73 7.33 -3.76 8.33
CA CYS A 73 6.75 -4.11 7.04
C CYS A 73 5.26 -4.39 7.20
N ILE A 74 4.44 -3.76 6.37
CA ILE A 74 3.00 -4.06 6.32
C ILE A 74 2.75 -5.07 5.21
N ALA A 75 2.43 -6.30 5.59
CA ALA A 75 2.00 -7.32 4.64
C ALA A 75 0.53 -7.08 4.24
N VAL A 76 0.27 -7.09 2.94
CA VAL A 76 -1.08 -6.95 2.38
C VAL A 76 -1.34 -8.13 1.44
N HIS A 77 -2.48 -8.78 1.60
CA HIS A 77 -2.88 -9.91 0.75
C HIS A 77 -4.32 -9.75 0.27
N CYS A 78 -4.68 -10.50 -0.78
CA CYS A 78 -6.04 -10.58 -1.30
C CYS A 78 -6.37 -12.05 -1.52
N VAL A 79 -7.54 -12.50 -1.06
CA VAL A 79 -8.00 -13.90 -1.14
C VAL A 79 -7.97 -14.45 -2.57
N ALA A 80 -8.38 -13.63 -3.56
CA ALA A 80 -8.46 -14.03 -4.98
C ALA A 80 -7.32 -13.49 -5.87
N GLY A 81 -6.42 -12.64 -5.35
CA GLY A 81 -5.33 -12.06 -6.15
C GLY A 81 -5.74 -11.07 -7.26
N LEU A 82 -6.99 -10.61 -7.29
CA LEU A 82 -7.63 -9.82 -8.37
C LEU A 82 -7.36 -8.30 -8.33
N GLY A 83 -6.35 -7.83 -7.60
CA GLY A 83 -5.91 -6.42 -7.67
C GLY A 83 -6.46 -5.49 -6.58
N ARG A 84 -7.07 -5.99 -5.51
CA ARG A 84 -7.53 -5.15 -4.37
C ARG A 84 -6.38 -4.59 -3.54
N THR A 85 -5.40 -5.44 -3.25
CA THR A 85 -4.18 -5.09 -2.50
C THR A 85 -3.34 -3.99 -3.16
N PRO A 86 -3.02 -4.06 -4.48
CA PRO A 86 -2.34 -2.98 -5.18
C PRO A 86 -2.98 -1.60 -5.02
N VAL A 87 -4.32 -1.49 -4.93
CA VAL A 87 -5.01 -0.21 -4.79
C VAL A 87 -4.70 0.45 -3.45
N LEU A 88 -4.75 -0.29 -2.34
CA LEU A 88 -4.41 0.25 -1.03
C LEU A 88 -2.94 0.68 -0.97
N VAL A 89 -2.04 -0.13 -1.51
CA VAL A 89 -0.61 0.24 -1.59
C VAL A 89 -0.42 1.50 -2.43
N ALA A 90 -1.10 1.63 -3.59
CA ALA A 90 -1.05 2.83 -4.41
C ALA A 90 -1.53 4.08 -3.65
N LEU A 91 -2.63 3.98 -2.92
CA LEU A 91 -3.15 5.08 -2.10
C LEU A 91 -2.14 5.54 -1.04
N ALA A 92 -1.44 4.60 -0.39
CA ALA A 92 -0.40 4.95 0.57
C ALA A 92 0.78 5.69 -0.09
N LEU A 93 1.19 5.26 -1.28
CA LEU A 93 2.24 5.95 -2.06
C LEU A 93 1.81 7.38 -2.45
N ILE A 94 0.57 7.53 -2.90
CA ILE A 94 -0.01 8.82 -3.30
C ILE A 94 -0.11 9.78 -2.11
N GLU A 95 -0.56 9.29 -0.96
CA GLU A 95 -0.62 10.04 0.29
C GLU A 95 0.78 10.37 0.85
N GLY A 96 1.79 9.57 0.49
CA GLY A 96 3.20 9.85 0.72
C GLY A 96 3.81 10.89 -0.24
N GLY A 97 3.05 11.36 -1.23
CA GLY A 97 3.44 12.41 -2.17
C GLY A 97 3.88 11.93 -3.56
N MET A 98 3.66 10.65 -3.90
CA MET A 98 3.84 10.17 -5.27
C MET A 98 2.65 10.59 -6.15
N LYS A 99 2.87 10.88 -7.44
CA LYS A 99 1.75 11.15 -8.37
C LYS A 99 0.95 9.88 -8.66
N ASN A 100 -0.32 10.03 -9.02
CA ASN A 100 -1.22 8.91 -9.27
C ASN A 100 -0.68 7.97 -10.35
N GLU A 101 -0.19 8.53 -11.47
CA GLU A 101 0.36 7.78 -12.60
C GLU A 101 1.68 7.08 -12.22
N GLU A 102 2.54 7.77 -11.47
CA GLU A 102 3.80 7.23 -10.98
C GLU A 102 3.57 6.04 -10.03
N ALA A 103 2.60 6.14 -9.12
CA ALA A 103 2.24 5.07 -8.19
C ALA A 103 1.74 3.82 -8.93
N VAL A 104 0.89 4.00 -9.95
CA VAL A 104 0.41 2.90 -10.79
C VAL A 104 1.58 2.23 -11.53
N GLN A 105 2.47 3.01 -12.14
CA GLN A 105 3.62 2.46 -12.86
C GLN A 105 4.61 1.75 -11.93
N PHE A 106 4.87 2.33 -10.75
CA PHE A 106 5.76 1.75 -9.76
C PHE A 106 5.31 0.35 -9.32
N ILE A 107 4.00 0.18 -9.08
CA ILE A 107 3.46 -1.13 -8.72
C ILE A 107 3.44 -2.09 -9.91
N ARG A 108 3.14 -1.60 -11.13
CA ARG A 108 3.15 -2.41 -12.35
C ARG A 108 4.53 -2.95 -12.71
N GLN A 109 5.60 -2.21 -12.42
CA GLN A 109 6.99 -2.68 -12.60
C GLN A 109 7.27 -3.92 -11.76
N LYS A 110 6.69 -4.01 -10.57
CA LYS A 110 6.90 -5.16 -9.67
C LYS A 110 5.88 -6.29 -9.89
N ARG A 111 4.66 -5.95 -10.33
CA ARG A 111 3.60 -6.91 -10.62
C ARG A 111 2.80 -6.47 -11.85
N HIS A 112 3.11 -7.08 -12.99
CA HIS A 112 2.34 -6.87 -14.22
C HIS A 112 0.85 -7.21 -14.02
N GLY A 113 -0.03 -6.40 -14.60
CA GLY A 113 -1.48 -6.61 -14.49
C GLY A 113 -2.09 -6.33 -13.11
N ALA A 114 -1.41 -5.59 -12.23
CA ALA A 114 -1.87 -5.34 -10.86
C ALA A 114 -3.21 -4.57 -10.74
N PHE A 115 -3.63 -3.85 -11.78
CA PHE A 115 -4.82 -2.99 -11.77
C PHE A 115 -5.73 -3.26 -12.97
N ASN A 116 -7.04 -3.26 -12.72
CA ASN A 116 -8.06 -3.25 -13.76
C ASN A 116 -8.48 -1.80 -14.14
N SER A 117 -9.25 -1.64 -15.21
CA SER A 117 -9.66 -0.31 -15.72
C SER A 117 -10.46 0.53 -14.72
N LYS A 118 -11.33 -0.07 -13.90
CA LYS A 118 -12.12 0.65 -12.89
C LYS A 118 -11.21 1.21 -11.78
N GLN A 119 -10.22 0.43 -11.36
CA GLN A 119 -9.24 0.83 -10.36
C GLN A 119 -8.32 1.94 -10.85
N LEU A 120 -7.90 1.87 -12.12
CA LEU A 120 -7.12 2.95 -12.74
C LEU A 120 -7.90 4.26 -12.75
N LEU A 121 -9.17 4.22 -13.17
CA LEU A 121 -10.04 5.41 -13.17
C LEU A 121 -10.25 5.97 -11.76
N TYR A 122 -10.34 5.09 -10.76
CA TYR A 122 -10.43 5.49 -9.36
C TYR A 122 -9.15 6.19 -8.88
N LEU A 123 -7.98 5.60 -9.15
CA LEU A 123 -6.69 6.17 -8.76
C LEU A 123 -6.41 7.48 -9.48
N GLU A 124 -6.77 7.60 -10.76
CA GLU A 124 -6.65 8.85 -11.53
C GLU A 124 -7.46 9.99 -10.90
N LYS A 125 -8.69 9.69 -10.46
CA LYS A 125 -9.59 10.67 -9.81
C LYS A 125 -9.27 10.94 -8.34
N TYR A 126 -8.45 10.09 -7.71
CA TYR A 126 -8.13 10.21 -6.30
C TYR A 126 -7.32 11.49 -6.04
N ARG A 127 -7.74 12.26 -5.03
CA ARG A 127 -7.06 13.48 -4.60
C ARG A 127 -6.42 13.25 -3.24
N SER A 128 -5.10 13.27 -3.22
CA SER A 128 -4.31 13.12 -2.00
C SER A 128 -4.65 14.20 -0.98
N LYS A 129 -4.86 13.78 0.27
CA LYS A 129 -4.97 14.64 1.45
C LYS A 129 -3.59 14.87 2.10
N MET A 130 -2.52 14.28 1.55
CA MET A 130 -1.12 14.37 2.02
C MET A 130 -0.92 13.94 3.48
N ARG A 131 -1.69 12.96 3.94
CA ARG A 131 -1.71 12.47 5.33
C ARG A 131 -0.45 11.71 5.74
N LEU A 132 0.30 11.19 4.77
CA LEU A 132 1.52 10.40 4.98
C LEU A 132 2.80 11.13 4.57
N ARG A 133 2.73 12.46 4.37
CA ARG A 133 3.93 13.25 4.09
C ARG A 133 4.75 13.43 5.36
N TYR A 134 5.66 12.50 5.62
CA TYR A 134 6.67 12.67 6.65
C TYR A 134 7.58 13.85 6.25
N LYS A 135 7.82 14.79 7.18
CA LYS A 135 8.88 15.77 6.99
C LYS A 135 10.18 14.99 6.97
N ASP A 136 10.89 15.03 5.86
CA ASP A 136 12.21 14.43 5.77
C ASP A 136 13.08 15.11 6.84
N SER A 137 13.67 14.32 7.75
CA SER A 137 14.63 14.83 8.75
C SER A 137 15.90 15.39 8.07
N SER A 138 16.03 15.25 6.75
CA SER A 138 17.03 15.92 5.92
C SER A 138 16.63 17.37 5.63
N GLY A 139 16.52 18.17 6.68
CA GLY A 139 16.68 19.62 6.59
C GLY A 139 18.13 19.98 6.30
N HIS A 140 18.68 19.58 5.15
CA HIS A 140 19.72 20.41 4.54
C HIS A 140 19.01 21.69 4.10
N ARG A 141 19.07 22.69 4.98
CA ARG A 141 18.76 24.08 4.64
C ARG A 141 19.72 24.50 3.54
N ASN A 142 19.36 24.28 2.29
CA ASN A 142 19.89 25.10 1.19
C ASN A 142 19.23 26.47 1.31
N ASN A 143 19.68 27.23 2.31
CA ASN A 143 19.48 28.66 2.39
C ASN A 143 20.46 29.24 1.36
N CYS A 144 20.07 29.22 0.09
CA CYS A 144 20.72 30.04 -0.92
C CYS A 144 20.30 31.48 -0.63
N CYS A 145 21.04 32.12 0.27
CA CYS A 145 20.99 33.56 0.45
C CYS A 145 21.68 34.15 -0.79
N ILE A 146 20.91 34.74 -1.69
CA ILE A 146 21.47 35.67 -2.67
C ILE A 146 21.58 37.00 -1.93
N GLN A 147 22.81 37.49 -1.74
CA GLN A 147 23.11 38.88 -1.50
C GLN A 147 24.28 39.29 -2.37
#